data_AF-A0A5C4SW78-F1
#
_entry.id   AF-A0A5C4SW78-F1
#
_cell.length_a   1.000
_cell.length_b   1.000
_cell.length_c   1.000
_cell.angle_alpha   90.00
_cell.angle_beta   90.00
_cell.angle_gamma   90.00
#
_symmetry.space_group_name_H-M   'P 1'
#
loop_
_entity.id
_entity.type
_entity.pdbx_description
1 polymer ?
#
loop_
_entity_poly.entity_id
_entity_poly.type
_entity_poly.pdbx_seq_one_letter_code
_entity_poly.pdbx_strand_id
1 'polypeptide(L)'
;MQWLHGALLVIFACSLFGSVLFSVRYRRQVSRKARGMDAAKMNISMGAMLISIAIIQLFLFTGSTVRVIVGAVMLLLGLFNLFAGIRNYSLYDRIKE
;
A
#
# COMPACT_ATOMS: atom_id res chain seq x y z
N MET A 1 3.81 2.57 -23.73
CA MET A 1 4.71 2.24 -22.60
C MET A 1 4.98 3.43 -21.68
N GLN A 2 5.44 4.59 -22.18
CA GLN A 2 5.74 5.76 -21.32
C GLN A 2 4.57 6.19 -20.40
N TRP A 3 3.33 6.21 -20.91
CA TRP A 3 2.13 6.53 -20.11
C TRP A 3 1.91 5.59 -18.92
N LEU A 4 2.18 4.28 -19.10
CA LEU A 4 2.09 3.29 -18.03
C LEU A 4 3.13 3.57 -16.93
N HIS A 5 4.35 3.95 -17.30
CA HIS A 5 5.41 4.23 -16.34
C HIS A 5 5.06 5.48 -15.52
N GLY A 6 4.57 6.53 -16.19
CA GLY A 6 4.10 7.74 -15.55
C GLY A 6 2.98 7.48 -14.56
N ALA A 7 1.97 6.69 -14.96
CA ALA A 7 0.86 6.31 -14.08
C ALA A 7 1.34 5.53 -12.84
N LEU A 8 2.22 4.54 -13.02
CA LEU A 8 2.75 3.74 -11.90
C LEU A 8 3.60 4.59 -10.95
N LEU A 9 4.38 5.54 -11.47
CA LEU A 9 5.16 6.49 -10.66
C LEU A 9 4.26 7.41 -9.84
N VAL A 10 3.18 7.91 -10.43
CA VAL A 10 2.20 8.75 -9.71
C VAL A 10 1.52 7.94 -8.61
N ILE A 11 1.07 6.71 -8.90
CA ILE A 11 0.45 5.83 -7.90
C ILE A 11 1.45 5.52 -6.78
N PHE A 12 2.70 5.21 -7.12
CA PHE A 12 3.77 4.98 -6.16
C PHE A 12 4.00 6.20 -5.26
N ALA A 13 4.12 7.40 -5.84
CA ALA A 13 4.34 8.62 -5.07
C ALA A 13 3.16 8.96 -4.15
N CYS A 14 1.93 8.85 -4.64
CA CYS A 14 0.72 9.09 -3.86
C CYS A 14 0.57 8.07 -2.72
N SER A 15 0.84 6.79 -2.98
CA SER A 15 0.75 5.72 -1.99
C SER A 15 1.86 5.81 -0.94
N LEU A 16 3.09 6.19 -1.34
CA LEU A 16 4.18 6.49 -0.41
C LEU A 16 3.81 7.67 0.51
N PHE A 17 3.32 8.77 -0.08
CA PHE A 17 2.89 9.94 0.69
C PHE A 17 1.78 9.58 1.68
N GLY A 18 0.75 8.84 1.23
CA GLY A 18 -0.32 8.34 2.09
C GLY A 18 0.20 7.47 3.23
N SER A 19 1.10 6.53 2.93
CA SER A 19 1.73 5.67 3.94
C SER A 19 2.42 6.48 5.03
N VAL A 20 3.24 7.47 4.67
CA VAL A 20 3.95 8.34 5.63
C VAL A 20 2.96 9.19 6.43
N LEU A 21 1.99 9.83 5.78
CA LEU A 21 0.99 10.66 6.44
C LEU A 21 0.22 9.86 7.49
N PHE A 22 -0.33 8.70 7.13
CA PHE A 22 -1.11 7.88 8.06
C PHE A 22 -0.23 7.25 9.14
N SER A 23 1.05 6.97 8.86
CA SER A 23 2.03 6.52 9.87
C SER A 23 2.26 7.59 10.95
N VAL A 24 2.41 8.85 10.55
CA VAL A 24 2.56 9.98 11.48
C VAL A 24 1.27 10.21 12.27
N ARG A 25 0.10 10.19 11.61
CA ARG A 25 -1.20 10.35 12.29
C ARG A 25 -1.44 9.22 13.29
N TYR A 26 -1.22 7.96 12.90
CA TYR A 26 -1.33 6.79 13.77
C TYR A 26 -0.56 6.95 15.09
N ARG A 27 0.68 7.46 15.02
CA ARG A 27 1.52 7.69 16.22
C ARG A 27 1.00 8.80 17.13
N ARG A 28 0.17 9.70 16.60
CA ARG A 28 -0.40 10.86 17.32
C ARG A 28 -1.81 10.63 17.85
N GLN A 29 -2.50 9.56 17.44
CA GLN A 29 -3.88 9.31 17.86
C GLN A 29 -3.97 8.71 19.25
N VAL A 30 -4.88 9.27 20.07
CA VAL A 30 -5.24 8.76 21.40
C VAL A 30 -6.47 7.84 21.32
N SER A 31 -7.46 8.21 20.51
CA SER A 31 -8.67 7.38 20.28
C SER A 31 -8.30 6.04 19.64
N ARG A 32 -8.86 4.95 20.17
CA ARG A 32 -8.69 3.59 19.61
C ARG A 32 -9.30 3.48 18.21
N LYS A 33 -10.44 4.15 17.96
CA LYS A 33 -11.10 4.17 16.65
C LYS A 33 -10.25 4.91 15.62
N ALA A 34 -9.85 6.15 15.93
CA ALA A 34 -9.04 6.97 15.04
C ALA A 34 -7.69 6.31 14.73
N ARG A 35 -7.04 5.73 15.75
CA ARG A 35 -5.79 4.99 15.59
C ARG A 35 -5.96 3.76 14.69
N GLY A 36 -7.05 3.01 14.84
CA GLY A 36 -7.37 1.86 14.00
C GLY A 36 -7.62 2.25 12.54
N MET A 37 -8.35 3.34 12.31
CA MET A 37 -8.59 3.88 10.96
C MET A 37 -7.30 4.35 10.28
N ASP A 38 -6.44 5.08 10.99
CA ASP A 38 -5.16 5.53 10.44
C ASP A 38 -4.23 4.35 10.14
N ALA A 39 -4.21 3.30 10.99
CA ALA A 39 -3.49 2.06 10.70
C ALA A 39 -4.02 1.34 9.44
N ALA A 40 -5.35 1.27 9.30
CA ALA A 40 -5.97 0.66 8.13
C ALA A 40 -5.62 1.41 6.84
N LYS A 41 -5.71 2.75 6.84
CA LYS A 41 -5.33 3.58 5.69
C LYS A 41 -3.84 3.48 5.35
N MET A 42 -2.98 3.36 6.36
CA MET A 42 -1.55 3.10 6.17
C MET A 42 -1.33 1.76 5.46
N ASN A 43 -1.99 0.68 5.89
CA ASN A 43 -1.88 -0.64 5.24
C ASN A 43 -2.40 -0.63 3.80
N ILE A 44 -3.51 0.04 3.53
CA ILE A 44 -4.02 0.22 2.15
C ILE A 44 -2.97 0.93 1.28
N SER A 45 -2.39 2.02 1.79
CA SER A 45 -1.39 2.81 1.08
C SER A 45 -0.12 2.00 0.81
N MET A 46 0.39 1.31 1.83
CA MET A 46 1.53 0.39 1.70
C MET A 46 1.25 -0.74 0.71
N GLY A 47 0.03 -1.29 0.73
CA GLY A 47 -0.40 -2.32 -0.21
C GLY A 47 -0.37 -1.86 -1.66
N ALA A 48 -0.98 -0.70 -1.94
CA ALA A 48 -0.97 -0.08 -3.27
C ALA A 48 0.46 0.24 -3.76
N MET A 49 1.33 0.70 -2.86
CA MET A 49 2.75 0.96 -3.16
C MET A 49 3.48 -0.33 -3.58
N LEU A 50 3.36 -1.40 -2.79
CA LEU A 50 4.00 -2.69 -3.08
C LEU A 50 3.51 -3.32 -4.39
N ILE A 51 2.21 -3.24 -4.67
CA ILE A 51 1.63 -3.70 -5.94
C ILE A 51 2.22 -2.90 -7.11
N SER A 52 2.35 -1.58 -6.97
CA SER A 52 2.93 -0.72 -8.01
C SER A 52 4.39 -1.10 -8.29
N ILE A 53 5.20 -1.32 -7.24
CA ILE A 53 6.58 -1.79 -7.40
C ILE A 53 6.63 -3.18 -8.04
N ALA A 54 5.75 -4.09 -7.65
CA ALA A 54 5.70 -5.44 -8.23
C ALA A 54 5.41 -5.41 -9.73
N ILE A 55 4.46 -4.59 -10.17
CA ILE A 55 4.16 -4.39 -11.60
C ILE A 55 5.39 -3.86 -12.33
N ILE A 56 6.11 -2.91 -11.73
CA ILE A 56 7.37 -2.40 -12.29
C ILE A 56 8.42 -3.53 -12.40
N GLN A 57 8.64 -4.33 -11.36
CA GLN A 57 9.64 -5.39 -11.40
C GLN A 57 9.31 -6.50 -12.42
N LEU A 58 8.02 -6.85 -12.57
CA LEU A 58 7.57 -7.97 -13.41
C LEU A 58 7.48 -7.60 -14.89
N PHE A 59 7.01 -6.39 -15.22
CA PHE A 59 6.65 -6.04 -16.60
C PHE A 59 7.61 -5.05 -17.25
N LEU A 60 8.37 -4.27 -16.48
CA LEU A 60 9.19 -3.18 -17.02
C LEU A 60 10.66 -3.54 -17.24
N PHE A 61 11.14 -4.63 -16.64
CA PHE A 61 12.56 -5.00 -16.71
C PHE A 61 12.73 -6.48 -17.10
N THR A 62 12.90 -6.76 -18.39
CA THR A 62 13.13 -8.12 -18.90
C THR A 62 14.54 -8.63 -18.56
N GLY A 63 14.68 -9.94 -18.31
CA GLY A 63 16.00 -10.60 -18.23
C GLY A 63 16.62 -10.83 -16.84
N SER A 64 15.86 -10.77 -15.73
CA SER A 64 16.38 -11.15 -14.40
C SER A 64 15.38 -11.94 -13.58
N THR A 65 15.73 -13.19 -13.27
CA THR A 65 14.97 -14.07 -12.37
C THR A 65 14.79 -13.44 -10.98
N VAL A 66 15.80 -12.73 -10.48
CA VAL A 66 15.74 -12.05 -9.18
C VAL A 66 14.60 -11.03 -9.14
N ARG A 67 14.44 -10.23 -10.20
CA ARG A 67 13.35 -9.25 -10.28
C ARG A 67 11.97 -9.91 -10.29
N VAL A 68 11.84 -11.05 -10.96
CA VAL A 68 10.59 -11.82 -10.97
C VAL A 68 10.24 -12.32 -9.57
N ILE A 69 11.23 -12.89 -8.86
CA ILE A 69 11.03 -13.36 -7.48
C ILE A 69 10.65 -12.20 -6.55
N VAL A 70 11.40 -11.09 -6.59
CA VAL A 70 11.13 -9.91 -5.77
C VAL A 70 9.77 -9.32 -6.10
N GLY A 71 9.43 -9.20 -7.39
CA GLY A 71 8.13 -8.73 -7.85
C GLY A 71 6.98 -9.60 -7.35
N ALA A 72 7.11 -10.92 -7.40
CA ALA A 72 6.10 -11.84 -6.89
C ALA A 72 5.91 -11.72 -5.38
N VAL A 73 6.99 -11.64 -4.60
CA VAL A 73 6.92 -11.44 -3.14
C VAL A 73 6.24 -10.11 -2.80
N MET A 74 6.65 -9.02 -3.47
CA MET A 74 6.04 -7.71 -3.28
C MET A 74 4.56 -7.71 -3.66
N LEU A 75 4.16 -8.42 -4.71
CA LEU A 75 2.76 -8.53 -5.11
C LEU A 75 1.93 -9.21 -4.02
N LEU A 76 2.41 -10.34 -3.49
CA LEU A 76 1.72 -11.08 -2.43
C LEU A 76 1.58 -10.25 -1.15
N LEU A 77 2.66 -9.60 -0.71
CA LEU A 77 2.65 -8.72 0.46
C LEU A 77 1.75 -7.50 0.23
N GLY A 78 1.77 -6.94 -0.98
CA GLY A 78 0.94 -5.80 -1.36
C GLY A 78 -0.55 -6.14 -1.33
N LEU A 79 -0.93 -7.28 -1.92
CA LEU A 79 -2.31 -7.79 -1.89
C LEU A 79 -2.78 -8.09 -0.46
N PHE A 80 -1.94 -8.72 0.35
CA PHE A 80 -2.25 -8.99 1.75
C PHE A 80 -2.49 -7.70 2.53
N ASN A 81 -1.60 -6.71 2.41
CA ASN A 81 -1.73 -5.42 3.09
C ASN A 81 -2.96 -4.64 2.62
N LEU A 82 -3.26 -4.68 1.33
CA LEU A 82 -4.45 -4.03 0.77
C LEU A 82 -5.72 -4.67 1.30
N PHE A 83 -5.83 -5.99 1.25
CA PHE A 83 -6.99 -6.73 1.76
C PHE A 83 -7.18 -6.53 3.27
N ALA A 84 -6.11 -6.71 4.06
CA ALA A 84 -6.16 -6.51 5.50
C ALA A 84 -6.50 -5.06 5.86
N GLY A 85 -5.96 -4.09 5.11
CA GLY A 85 -6.27 -2.67 5.27
C GLY A 85 -7.74 -2.36 5.03
N ILE A 86 -8.31 -2.82 3.91
CA ILE A 86 -9.74 -2.62 3.58
C ILE A 86 -10.64 -3.27 4.64
N ARG A 87 -10.33 -4.52 5.03
CA ARG A 87 -11.06 -5.23 6.08
C ARG A 87 -11.03 -4.46 7.39
N ASN A 88 -9.85 -4.04 7.85
CA ASN A 88 -9.69 -3.32 9.10
C ASN A 88 -10.38 -1.97 9.07
N TYR A 89 -10.32 -1.25 7.94
CA TYR A 89 -11.02 0.02 7.77
C TYR A 89 -12.53 -0.13 8.02
N SER A 90 -13.15 -1.13 7.38
CA SER A 90 -14.58 -1.44 7.55
C SER A 90 -14.93 -1.81 8.99
N LEU A 91 -14.03 -2.53 9.70
CA LEU A 91 -14.24 -2.89 11.10
C LEU A 91 -14.20 -1.66 12.02
N TYR A 92 -13.19 -0.80 11.88
CA TYR A 92 -13.04 0.39 12.72
C TYR A 92 -14.09 1.47 12.44
N ASP A 93 -14.52 1.60 11.18
CA ASP A 93 -15.56 2.55 10.78
C ASP A 93 -16.89 2.28 11.50
N ARG A 94 -17.24 0.99 11.67
CA ARG A 94 -18.47 0.53 12.34
C ARG A 94 -18.46 0.68 13.86
N ILE A 95 -17.30 0.94 14.48
CA ILE A 95 -17.24 1.18 15.93
C ILE A 95 -17.92 2.52 16.21
N LYS A 96 -18.98 2.53 17.02
CA LYS A 96 -19.54 3.76 17.58
C LYS A 96 -18.67 4.17 18.78
N GLU A 97 -18.21 5.41 18.76
CA GLU A 97 -17.65 6.09 19.94
C GLU A 97 -18.78 6.75 20.73
#